data_AF-X1P483-F1
#
_entry.id   AF-X1P483-F1
#
_cell.length_a   1.000
_cell.length_b   1.000
_cell.length_c   1.000
_cell.angle_alpha   90.00
_cell.angle_beta   90.00
_cell.angle_gamma   90.00
#
_symmetry.space_group_name_H-M   'P 1'
#
loop_
_entity.id
_entity.type
_entity.pdbx_description
1 polymer ?
#
loop_
_entity_poly.entity_id
_entity_poly.type
_entity_poly.pdbx_seq_one_letter_code
_entity_poly.pdbx_strand_id
1 'polypeptide(L)' 'VPAKSVHGCRTQIVTEVRDAAKMAANWSSVLETEDAMTLLHRVVFYGDHMENLHHLARLMDMKVVTEG' A
#
# COMPACT_ATOMS: atom_id res chain seq x y z
N VAL A 1 3.97 -7.56 19.38
CA VAL A 1 3.50 -8.77 18.66
C VAL A 1 2.87 -9.70 19.70
N PRO A 2 1.65 -10.21 19.51
CA PRO A 2 1.01 -11.07 20.51
C PRO A 2 1.81 -12.36 20.74
N ALA A 3 1.74 -12.90 21.97
CA ALA A 3 2.57 -14.03 22.42
C ALA A 3 2.28 -15.37 21.72
N LYS A 4 1.12 -15.53 21.07
CA LYS A 4 0.77 -16.71 20.26
C LYS A 4 -0.17 -16.32 19.12
N SER A 5 0.25 -16.58 17.89
CA SER A 5 -0.60 -16.49 16.70
C SER A 5 -1.50 -17.74 16.65
N VAL A 6 -2.82 -17.55 16.71
CA VAL A 6 -3.81 -18.65 16.61
C VAL A 6 -4.18 -18.93 15.15
N HIS A 7 -3.66 -18.16 14.18
CA HIS A 7 -4.12 -18.17 12.79
C HIS A 7 -2.97 -18.29 11.77
N GLY A 8 -2.53 -19.53 11.51
CA GLY A 8 -1.72 -19.95 10.35
C GLY A 8 -0.30 -19.38 10.23
N CYS A 9 0.57 -20.05 9.49
CA CYS A 9 1.83 -19.46 9.01
C CYS A 9 1.49 -18.35 8.01
N ARG A 10 1.72 -17.09 8.38
CA ARG A 10 1.50 -15.94 7.50
C ARG A 10 2.86 -15.42 7.03
N THR A 11 3.02 -15.31 5.72
CA THR A 11 4.13 -14.54 5.17
C THR A 11 3.85 -13.06 5.42
N GLN A 12 4.71 -12.42 6.21
CA GLN A 12 4.66 -10.98 6.40
C GLN A 12 5.62 -10.32 5.41
N ILE A 13 5.17 -9.24 4.78
CA ILE A 13 6.01 -8.41 3.92
C ILE A 13 6.32 -7.15 4.70
N VAL A 14 7.59 -6.81 4.81
CA VAL A 14 8.08 -5.56 5.40
C VAL A 14 8.92 -4.85 4.36
N THR A 15 8.74 -3.53 4.25
CA THR A 15 9.52 -2.66 3.36
C THR A 15 9.92 -1.40 4.12
N GLU A 16 11.11 -0.92 3.86
CA GLU A 16 11.50 0.43 4.27
C GLU A 16 10.78 1.45 3.39
N VAL A 17 10.40 2.57 3.99
CA VAL A 17 9.69 3.67 3.32
C VAL A 17 10.29 4.98 3.79
N ARG A 18 10.14 6.04 2.98
CA ARG A 18 10.79 7.32 3.25
C ARG A 18 10.29 7.97 4.54
N ASP A 19 8.98 7.89 4.79
CA ASP A 19 8.34 8.44 5.99
C ASP A 19 7.15 7.56 6.39
N ALA A 20 7.37 6.70 7.39
CA ALA A 20 6.36 5.75 7.86
C ALA A 20 5.12 6.42 8.45
N ALA A 21 5.27 7.58 9.11
CA ALA A 21 4.15 8.31 9.70
C ALA A 21 3.27 8.92 8.60
N LYS A 22 3.91 9.51 7.59
CA LYS A 22 3.21 10.05 6.42
C LYS A 22 2.52 8.94 5.62
N MET A 23 3.19 7.82 5.38
CA MET A 23 2.58 6.66 4.70
C MET A 23 1.35 6.13 5.44
N ALA A 24 1.41 6.04 6.78
CA ALA A 24 0.26 5.61 7.58
C ALA A 24 -0.89 6.63 7.55
N ALA A 25 -0.59 7.93 7.62
CA ALA A 25 -1.61 8.98 7.63
C ALA A 25 -2.32 9.15 6.26
N ASN A 26 -1.57 9.01 5.17
CA ASN A 26 -2.13 9.12 3.82
C ASN A 26 -2.70 7.80 3.31
N TRP A 27 -2.59 6.74 4.10
CA TRP A 27 -3.07 5.41 3.74
C TRP A 27 -4.56 5.48 3.42
N SER A 28 -4.90 5.27 2.14
CA SER A 28 -6.27 5.41 1.64
C SER A 28 -6.85 6.83 1.67
N SER A 29 -6.02 7.87 1.67
CA SER A 29 -6.41 9.28 1.63
C SER A 29 -7.31 9.68 0.44
N VAL A 30 -7.34 8.87 -0.60
CA VAL A 30 -8.19 9.07 -1.79
C VAL A 30 -9.58 8.45 -1.67
N LEU A 31 -9.84 7.69 -0.60
CA LEU A 31 -11.12 7.03 -0.38
C LEU A 31 -11.96 7.83 0.60
N GLU A 32 -13.20 8.15 0.22
CA GLU A 32 -14.17 8.76 1.12
C GLU A 32 -14.88 7.66 1.94
N THR A 33 -14.15 7.02 2.84
CA THR A 33 -14.71 5.97 3.72
C THR A 33 -14.02 5.92 5.08
N GLU A 34 -14.82 5.73 6.13
CA GLU A 34 -14.34 5.60 7.51
C GLU A 34 -13.64 4.25 7.77
N ASP A 35 -13.88 3.24 6.92
CA ASP A 35 -13.38 1.86 7.07
C ASP A 35 -12.39 1.48 5.97
N ALA A 36 -11.64 2.44 5.42
CA ALA A 36 -10.67 2.20 4.37
C ALA A 36 -9.64 1.11 4.73
N MET A 37 -9.38 0.96 6.04
CA MET A 37 -8.49 -0.06 6.59
C MET A 37 -9.01 -1.49 6.50
N THR A 38 -10.27 -1.70 6.08
CA THR A 38 -10.87 -3.02 5.85
C THR A 38 -10.86 -3.44 4.38
N LEU A 39 -10.59 -2.52 3.44
CA LEU A 39 -10.60 -2.75 1.98
C LEU A 39 -9.29 -3.36 1.44
N LEU A 40 -8.69 -4.27 2.21
CA LEU A 40 -7.25 -4.59 2.24
C LEU A 40 -6.61 -5.35 1.06
N HIS A 41 -7.24 -5.48 -0.10
CA HIS A 41 -6.55 -6.13 -1.23
C HIS A 41 -5.52 -5.18 -1.86
N ARG A 42 -4.24 -5.48 -1.66
CA ARG A 42 -3.11 -4.77 -2.27
C ARG A 42 -2.32 -5.71 -3.16
N VAL A 43 -1.83 -5.16 -4.26
CA VAL A 43 -0.88 -5.86 -5.14
C VAL A 43 0.51 -5.36 -4.79
N VAL A 44 1.40 -6.28 -4.45
CA VAL A 44 2.78 -5.98 -4.09
C VAL A 44 3.70 -6.53 -5.18
N PHE A 45 4.62 -5.69 -5.66
CA PHE A 45 5.62 -6.06 -6.66
C PHE A 45 7.01 -6.08 -6.02
N TYR A 46 7.87 -7.00 -6.47
CA TYR A 46 9.29 -6.98 -6.12
C TYR A 46 10.05 -6.04 -7.06
N GLY A 47 10.85 -5.13 -6.49
CA GLY A 47 11.61 -4.11 -7.22
C GLY A 47 10.88 -2.77 -7.36
N ASP A 48 11.59 -1.75 -7.84
CA ASP A 48 11.02 -0.43 -8.14
C ASP A 48 10.43 -0.43 -9.56
N HIS A 49 9.11 -0.23 -9.65
CA HIS A 49 8.36 -0.18 -10.91
C HIS A 49 7.64 1.16 -11.10
N MET A 50 8.06 2.22 -10.42
CA MET A 50 7.36 3.52 -10.44
C MET A 50 7.29 4.13 -11.85
N GLU A 51 8.33 4.00 -12.65
CA GLU A 51 8.33 4.48 -14.04
C GLU A 51 7.28 3.73 -14.90
N ASN A 52 7.24 2.40 -14.79
CA ASN A 52 6.27 1.57 -15.48
C ASN A 52 4.83 1.92 -15.05
N LEU A 53 4.60 2.14 -13.76
CA LEU A 53 3.32 2.56 -13.22
C LEU A 53 2.89 3.93 -13.79
N HIS A 54 3.80 4.89 -13.89
CA HIS A 54 3.51 6.18 -14.50
C HIS A 54 3.18 6.08 -15.99
N HIS A 55 3.86 5.20 -16.74
CA HIS A 55 3.53 4.94 -18.14
C HIS A 55 2.13 4.34 -18.28
N LEU A 56 1.79 3.33 -17.47
CA LEU A 56 0.46 2.73 -17.45
C LEU A 56 -0.61 3.76 -17.10
N ALA A 57 -0.37 4.57 -16.07
CA ALA A 57 -1.33 5.56 -15.61
C ALA A 57 -1.65 6.59 -16.71
N ARG A 58 -0.65 7.05 -17.48
CA ARG A 58 -0.89 7.95 -18.62
C ARG A 58 -1.73 7.28 -19.72
N LEU A 59 -1.48 6.00 -20.02
CA LEU A 59 -2.24 5.26 -21.02
C LEU A 59 -3.71 5.07 -20.61
N MET A 60 -3.93 4.89 -19.30
CA MET A 60 -5.25 4.59 -18.72
C MET A 60 -6.02 5.83 -18.26
N ASP A 61 -5.47 7.03 -18.46
CA ASP A 61 -6.00 8.29 -17.90
C ASP A 61 -6.22 8.23 -16.37
N MET A 62 -5.24 7.67 -15.66
CA MET A 62 -5.23 7.54 -14.20
C MET A 62 -4.21 8.47 -13.56
N LYS A 63 -4.51 8.90 -12.33
CA LYS A 63 -3.58 9.68 -11.49
C LYS A 63 -2.86 8.75 -10.50
N VAL A 64 -1.53 8.79 -10.49
CA VAL A 64 -0.72 8.14 -9.45
C VAL A 64 -0.70 9.01 -8.21
N VAL A 65 -0.97 8.41 -7.04
CA VAL A 65 -0.88 9.05 -5.73
C VAL A 65 0.18 8.33 -4.90
N THR A 66 1.05 9.08 -4.24
CA THR A 66 2.13 8.56 -3.38
C THR A 66 1.83 8.91 -1.93
N GLU A 67 1.83 7.91 -1.05
CA GLU A 67 1.34 8.05 0.32
C GLU A 67 2.44 8.43 1.33
N GLY A 68 3.74 8.27 1.04
CA GLY A 68 4.80 8.70 1.96
C GLY A 68 6.17 8.12 1.65
#